data_AF-A0A1W9ULW6-F1
#
_entry.id   AF-A0A1W9ULW6-F1
#
_cell.length_a   1.000
_cell.length_b   1.000
_cell.length_c   1.000
_cell.angle_alpha   90.00
_cell.angle_beta   90.00
_cell.angle_gamma   90.00
#
_symmetry.space_group_name_H-M   'P 1'
#
loop_
_entity.id
_entity.type
_entity.pdbx_description
1 polymer ?
#
loop_
_entity_poly.entity_id
_entity_poly.type
_entity_poly.pdbx_seq_one_letter_code
_entity_poly.pdbx_strand_id
1 'polypeptide(L)'
;MEQEQQKYIDCAACGVSILEQCAIEDGGKLLCGDCIVKTTKKEVVKAEKISKEKREKEYEIERKKIIAKKKKNGVLILIVAIIIFIFTQWLMSVNQPEPIQSITVDYSKDLYAAKALITIGIYKYTAEMERLPLTLNDLSPQYVRNDLDKVFKTFSYVRLDNGSYELEIIAPTSLTQGGANDEE
;
A
#
# COMPACT_ATOMS: atom_id res chain seq x y z
N MET A 1 -61.77 73.82 29.59
CA MET A 1 -60.98 73.00 28.65
C MET A 1 -59.70 73.76 28.41
N GLU A 2 -58.69 73.53 29.26
CA GLU A 2 -57.39 74.18 29.10
C GLU A 2 -56.71 73.58 27.87
N GLN A 3 -56.30 74.44 26.95
CA GLN A 3 -55.44 74.07 25.84
C GLN A 3 -54.06 73.75 26.43
N GLU A 4 -53.73 72.48 26.60
CA GLU A 4 -52.35 72.06 26.89
C GLU A 4 -51.46 72.58 25.74
N GLN A 5 -50.63 73.58 26.04
CA GLN A 5 -49.63 74.07 25.12
C GLN A 5 -48.67 72.93 24.79
N GLN A 6 -48.76 72.41 23.56
CA GLN A 6 -47.84 71.40 23.06
C GLN A 6 -46.42 71.98 23.03
N LYS A 7 -45.57 71.48 23.91
CA LYS A 7 -44.18 71.89 24.02
C LYS A 7 -43.33 71.09 23.04
N TYR A 8 -42.57 71.82 22.22
CA TYR A 8 -41.64 71.26 21.25
C TYR A 8 -40.22 71.39 21.76
N ILE A 9 -39.41 70.39 21.47
CA ILE A 9 -37.98 70.35 21.78
C ILE A 9 -37.20 69.96 20.54
N ASP A 10 -35.94 70.36 20.44
CA ASP A 10 -35.11 70.02 19.30
C ASP A 10 -34.33 68.72 19.54
N CYS A 11 -34.32 67.85 18.53
CA CYS A 11 -33.52 66.63 18.55
C CYS A 11 -32.03 66.95 18.64
N ALA A 12 -31.35 66.43 19.66
CA ALA A 12 -29.93 66.70 19.91
C ALA A 12 -28.97 66.20 18.81
N ALA A 13 -29.44 65.36 17.88
CA ALA A 13 -28.63 64.80 16.80
C ALA A 13 -28.87 65.44 15.42
N CYS A 14 -30.10 65.84 15.11
CA CYS A 14 -30.44 66.38 13.78
C CYS A 14 -31.08 67.78 13.81
N GLY A 15 -31.39 68.32 15.00
CA GLY A 15 -31.97 69.66 15.16
C GLY A 15 -33.43 69.78 14.74
N VAL A 16 -34.11 68.69 14.40
CA VAL A 16 -35.54 68.71 14.07
C VAL A 16 -36.37 68.89 15.34
N SER A 17 -37.33 69.83 15.32
CA SER A 17 -38.27 70.03 16.41
C SER A 17 -39.28 68.89 16.49
N ILE A 18 -39.38 68.27 17.65
CA ILE A 18 -40.26 67.15 17.98
C ILE A 18 -41.12 67.51 19.17
N LEU A 19 -42.33 66.95 19.24
CA LEU A 19 -43.17 67.05 20.43
C LEU A 19 -42.43 66.40 21.62
N GLU A 20 -42.47 67.04 22.79
CA GLU A 20 -41.82 66.53 24.01
C GLU A 20 -42.28 65.10 24.35
N GLN A 21 -43.56 64.78 24.07
CA GLN A 21 -44.12 63.42 24.25
C GLN A 21 -43.57 62.37 23.28
N CYS A 22 -43.02 62.80 22.13
CA CYS A 22 -42.45 61.92 21.11
C CYS A 22 -40.92 61.85 21.16
N ALA A 23 -40.30 62.59 22.09
CA ALA A 23 -38.86 62.56 22.29
C ALA A 23 -38.46 61.31 23.09
N ILE A 24 -37.38 60.67 22.65
CA ILE A 24 -36.84 59.48 23.30
C ILE A 24 -35.51 59.85 23.93
N GLU A 25 -35.36 59.58 25.23
CA GLU A 25 -34.13 59.83 25.96
C GLU A 25 -33.18 58.64 25.84
N ASP A 26 -31.96 58.88 25.35
CA ASP A 26 -30.89 57.88 25.24
C ASP A 26 -29.56 58.52 25.65
N GLY A 27 -28.93 57.97 26.69
CA GLY A 27 -27.67 58.48 27.25
C GLY A 27 -27.73 59.96 27.72
N GLY A 28 -28.89 60.42 28.19
CA GLY A 28 -29.12 61.80 28.64
C GLY A 28 -29.32 62.82 27.51
N LYS A 29 -29.58 62.36 26.27
CA LYS A 29 -29.91 63.20 25.12
C LYS A 29 -31.30 62.88 24.60
N LEU A 30 -32.07 63.92 24.25
CA LEU A 30 -33.38 63.78 23.64
C LEU A 30 -33.25 63.66 22.12
N LEU A 31 -33.67 62.53 21.58
CA LEU A 31 -33.55 62.17 20.17
C LEU A 31 -34.93 61.94 19.53
N CYS A 32 -35.03 62.20 18.23
CA CYS A 32 -36.16 61.74 17.44
C CYS A 32 -36.02 60.24 17.11
N GLY A 33 -37.14 59.58 16.80
CA GLY A 33 -37.18 58.15 16.48
C GLY A 33 -36.22 57.73 15.34
N ASP A 34 -36.04 58.55 14.32
CA ASP A 34 -35.11 58.22 13.23
C ASP A 34 -33.64 58.25 13.66
N CYS A 35 -33.29 59.17 14.57
CA CYS A 35 -31.94 59.29 15.10
C CYS A 35 -31.59 58.13 16.03
N ILE A 36 -32.55 57.67 16.85
CA ILE A 36 -32.33 56.52 17.74
C ILE A 36 -32.18 55.22 16.95
N VAL A 37 -33.02 55.00 15.92
CA VAL A 37 -32.90 53.81 15.07
C VAL A 37 -31.54 53.80 14.35
N LYS A 38 -31.04 54.96 13.92
CA LYS A 38 -29.71 55.07 13.29
C LYS A 38 -28.57 54.77 14.26
N THR A 39 -28.63 55.21 15.52
CA THR A 39 -27.61 54.88 16.52
C THR A 39 -27.65 53.40 16.88
N THR A 40 -28.83 52.86 17.21
CA THR A 40 -28.99 51.43 17.52
C THR A 40 -28.53 50.54 16.37
N LYS A 41 -28.86 50.88 15.11
CA LYS A 41 -28.39 50.12 13.94
C LYS A 41 -26.86 50.09 13.82
N LYS A 42 -26.18 51.21 14.12
CA LYS A 42 -24.71 51.26 14.11
C LYS A 42 -24.10 50.38 15.21
N GLU A 43 -24.72 50.34 16.38
CA GLU A 43 -24.27 49.51 17.50
C GLU A 43 -24.49 48.03 17.24
N VAL A 44 -25.65 47.65 16.71
CA VAL A 44 -25.94 46.27 16.30
C VAL A 44 -24.94 45.79 15.26
N VAL A 45 -24.64 46.59 14.23
CA VAL A 45 -23.62 46.23 13.22
C VAL A 45 -22.23 46.06 13.83
N LYS A 46 -21.84 46.90 14.80
CA LYS A 46 -20.57 46.73 15.52
C LYS A 46 -20.57 45.45 16.37
N ALA A 47 -21.65 45.18 17.09
CA ALA A 47 -21.79 43.97 17.90
C ALA A 47 -21.79 42.70 17.04
N GLU A 48 -22.44 42.72 15.88
CA GLU A 48 -22.41 41.63 14.90
C GLU A 48 -21.01 41.38 14.37
N LYS A 49 -20.25 42.43 14.00
CA LYS A 49 -18.85 42.29 13.57
C LYS A 49 -17.97 41.66 14.65
N ILE A 50 -18.06 42.16 15.89
CA ILE A 50 -17.28 41.63 17.02
C ILE A 50 -17.65 40.17 17.30
N SER A 51 -18.94 39.82 17.26
CA SER A 51 -19.38 38.44 17.48
C SER A 51 -18.93 37.49 16.36
N LYS A 52 -18.94 37.95 15.11
CA LYS A 52 -18.45 37.18 13.96
C LYS A 52 -16.95 36.94 14.05
N GLU A 53 -16.16 37.98 14.37
CA GLU A 53 -14.71 37.84 14.57
C GLU A 53 -14.37 36.88 15.72
N LYS A 54 -15.13 36.91 16.82
CA LYS A 54 -14.95 35.94 17.93
C LYS A 54 -15.20 34.51 17.46
N ARG A 55 -16.31 34.28 16.75
CA ARG A 55 -16.63 32.94 16.22
C ARG A 55 -15.55 32.45 15.26
N GLU A 56 -15.07 33.29 14.36
CA GLU A 56 -14.00 32.92 13.42
C GLU A 56 -12.70 32.54 14.17
N LYS A 57 -12.32 33.29 15.20
CA LYS A 57 -11.15 32.96 16.05
C LYS A 57 -11.33 31.64 16.81
N GLU A 58 -12.53 31.38 17.34
CA GLU A 58 -12.84 30.11 18.02
C GLU A 58 -12.74 28.93 17.05
N TYR A 59 -13.31 29.06 15.85
CA TYR A 59 -13.20 28.06 14.78
C TYR A 59 -11.75 27.79 14.39
N GLU A 60 -10.91 28.81 14.26
CA GLU A 60 -9.49 28.63 13.95
C GLU A 60 -8.74 27.87 15.06
N ILE A 61 -9.03 28.18 16.32
CA ILE A 61 -8.41 27.52 17.47
C ILE A 61 -8.83 26.05 17.52
N GLU A 62 -10.11 25.74 17.32
CA GLU A 62 -10.59 24.35 17.25
C GLU A 62 -9.97 23.59 16.09
N ARG A 63 -9.92 24.21 14.90
CA ARG A 63 -9.27 23.60 13.72
C ARG A 63 -7.80 23.29 13.99
N LYS A 64 -7.05 24.21 14.60
CA LYS A 64 -5.65 23.99 14.99
C LYS A 64 -5.50 22.85 16.00
N LYS A 65 -6.39 22.76 17.00
CA LYS A 65 -6.40 21.64 17.98
C LYS A 65 -6.65 20.29 17.31
N ILE A 66 -7.61 20.21 16.39
CA ILE A 66 -7.93 18.98 15.64
C ILE A 66 -6.74 18.54 14.79
N ILE A 67 -6.12 19.48 14.05
CA ILE A 67 -4.94 19.19 13.22
C ILE A 67 -3.78 18.68 14.08
N ALA A 68 -3.51 19.32 15.23
CA ALA A 68 -2.46 18.89 16.15
C ALA A 68 -2.72 17.48 16.71
N LYS A 69 -3.97 17.17 17.07
CA LYS A 69 -4.36 15.83 17.55
C LYS A 69 -4.19 14.76 16.45
N LYS A 70 -4.61 15.05 15.21
CA LYS A 70 -4.41 14.15 14.06
C LYS A 70 -2.92 13.91 13.76
N LYS A 71 -2.08 14.95 13.83
CA LYS A 71 -0.63 14.82 13.66
C LYS A 71 0.00 13.91 14.72
N LYS A 72 -0.35 14.08 16.00
CA LYS A 72 0.16 13.23 17.09
C LYS A 72 -0.20 11.76 16.89
N ASN A 73 -1.45 11.48 16.53
CA ASN A 73 -1.89 10.11 16.25
C ASN A 73 -1.18 9.52 15.03
N GLY A 74 -0.98 10.30 13.96
CA GLY A 74 -0.23 9.86 12.79
C GLY A 74 1.23 9.50 13.09
N VAL A 75 1.91 10.29 13.93
CA VAL A 75 3.28 9.99 14.38
C VAL A 75 3.32 8.70 15.22
N LEU A 76 2.34 8.49 16.10
CA LEU A 76 2.28 7.28 16.93
C LEU A 76 2.09 6.02 16.07
N ILE A 77 1.20 6.06 15.08
CA ILE A 77 1.01 4.96 14.12
C ILE A 77 2.31 4.67 13.36
N LEU A 78 3.01 5.71 12.91
CA LEU A 78 4.28 5.57 12.19
C LEU A 78 5.37 4.92 13.06
N ILE A 79 5.47 5.29 14.33
CA ILE A 79 6.41 4.67 15.27
C ILE A 79 6.10 3.18 15.45
N VAL A 80 4.83 2.81 15.64
CA VAL A 80 4.42 1.41 15.78
C VAL A 80 4.76 0.61 14.52
N ALA A 81 4.51 1.18 13.33
CA ALA A 81 4.85 0.53 12.07
C ALA A 81 6.36 0.28 11.92
N ILE A 82 7.20 1.25 12.31
CA ILE A 82 8.67 1.09 12.31
C ILE A 82 9.10 -0.03 13.26
N ILE A 83 8.52 -0.10 14.46
CA ILE A 83 8.84 -1.16 15.44
C ILE A 83 8.53 -2.54 14.86
N ILE A 84 7.35 -2.71 14.23
CA ILE A 84 6.97 -3.97 13.58
C ILE A 84 7.93 -4.31 12.45
N PHE A 85 8.30 -3.33 11.63
CA PHE A 85 9.25 -3.54 10.53
C PHE A 85 10.63 -3.98 11.05
N ILE A 86 11.17 -3.31 12.07
CA ILE A 86 12.45 -3.70 12.68
C ILE A 86 12.36 -5.11 13.28
N PHE A 87 11.27 -5.43 13.98
CA PHE A 87 11.09 -6.74 14.60
C PHE A 87 11.00 -7.88 13.58
N THR A 88 10.29 -7.66 12.47
CA THR A 88 10.18 -8.65 11.38
C THR A 88 11.52 -8.86 10.66
N GLN A 89 12.27 -7.79 10.40
CA GLN A 89 13.63 -7.90 9.85
C GLN A 89 14.57 -8.65 10.79
N TRP A 90 14.48 -8.39 12.10
CA TRP A 90 15.25 -9.11 13.11
C TRP A 90 14.91 -10.60 13.13
N LEU A 91 13.61 -10.96 13.11
CA LEU A 91 13.18 -12.36 13.03
C LEU A 91 13.69 -13.05 11.76
N MET A 92 13.63 -12.41 10.59
CA MET A 92 14.20 -12.97 9.36
C MET A 92 15.71 -13.15 9.45
N SER A 93 16.41 -12.24 10.11
CA SER A 93 17.86 -12.35 10.30
C SER A 93 18.26 -13.46 11.25
N VAL A 94 17.46 -13.74 12.29
CA VAL A 94 17.75 -14.80 13.27
C VAL A 94 17.30 -16.16 12.74
N ASN A 95 16.21 -16.19 11.97
CA ASN A 95 15.60 -17.42 11.47
C ASN A 95 15.97 -17.67 10.01
N GLN A 96 17.27 -17.58 9.69
CA GLN A 96 17.75 -17.99 8.38
C GLN A 96 17.63 -19.51 8.29
N PRO A 97 16.80 -20.05 7.37
CA PRO A 97 16.81 -21.49 7.14
C PRO A 97 18.22 -21.89 6.71
N GLU A 98 18.71 -23.01 7.24
CA GLU A 98 19.98 -23.57 6.80
C GLU A 98 19.99 -23.67 5.27
N PRO A 99 21.10 -23.34 4.59
CA PRO A 99 21.18 -23.48 3.15
C PRO A 99 20.84 -24.92 2.81
N ILE A 100 19.81 -25.11 1.97
CA ILE A 100 19.43 -26.43 1.47
C ILE A 100 20.70 -27.05 0.91
N GLN A 101 21.20 -28.10 1.57
CA GLN A 101 22.40 -28.79 1.13
C GLN A 101 22.13 -29.22 -0.31
N SER A 102 22.87 -28.66 -1.26
CA SER A 102 22.78 -29.05 -2.65
C SER A 102 23.23 -30.51 -2.72
N ILE A 103 22.26 -31.42 -2.78
CA ILE A 103 22.54 -32.85 -2.99
C ILE A 103 23.24 -32.92 -4.34
N THR A 104 24.53 -33.28 -4.32
CA THR A 104 25.28 -33.58 -5.53
C THR A 104 24.78 -34.92 -6.04
N VAL A 105 23.79 -34.88 -6.94
CA VAL A 105 23.24 -36.09 -7.55
C VAL A 105 24.28 -36.66 -8.51
N ASP A 106 24.77 -37.85 -8.19
CA ASP A 106 25.60 -38.63 -9.09
C ASP A 106 24.69 -39.31 -10.14
N TYR A 107 24.58 -38.70 -11.31
CA TYR A 107 23.74 -39.18 -12.41
C TYR A 107 24.18 -40.53 -12.99
N SER A 108 25.38 -41.02 -12.63
CA SER A 108 25.79 -42.39 -12.97
C SER A 108 25.11 -43.45 -12.08
N LYS A 109 24.71 -43.07 -10.87
CA LYS A 109 24.01 -43.95 -9.91
C LYS A 109 22.49 -43.81 -10.01
N ASP A 110 22.01 -42.60 -10.29
CA ASP A 110 20.59 -42.32 -10.47
C ASP A 110 20.24 -42.09 -11.94
N LEU A 111 20.14 -43.20 -12.67
CA LEU A 111 19.79 -43.20 -14.09
C LEU A 111 18.36 -42.69 -14.35
N TYR A 112 17.46 -42.76 -13.36
CA TYR A 112 16.09 -42.23 -13.50
C TYR A 112 16.09 -40.70 -13.45
N ALA A 113 16.84 -40.11 -12.52
CA ALA A 113 17.05 -38.66 -12.50
C ALA A 113 17.73 -38.18 -13.78
N ALA A 114 18.73 -38.91 -14.27
CA ALA A 114 19.38 -38.62 -15.55
C ALA A 114 18.38 -38.69 -16.73
N LYS A 115 17.55 -39.74 -16.80
CA LYS A 115 16.50 -39.89 -17.83
C LYS A 115 15.54 -38.70 -17.85
N ALA A 116 15.09 -38.25 -16.68
CA ALA A 116 14.17 -37.13 -16.54
C ALA A 116 14.80 -35.83 -17.06
N LEU A 117 16.06 -35.57 -16.71
CA LEU A 117 16.79 -34.40 -17.18
C LEU A 117 17.09 -34.43 -18.68
N ILE A 118 17.44 -35.60 -19.23
CA ILE A 118 17.61 -35.79 -20.68
C ILE A 118 16.28 -35.52 -21.40
N THR A 119 15.17 -36.02 -20.86
CA THR A 119 13.82 -35.80 -21.41
C THR A 119 13.47 -34.30 -21.44
N ILE A 120 13.75 -33.58 -20.35
CA ILE A 120 13.58 -32.12 -20.29
C ILE A 120 14.47 -31.43 -21.33
N GLY A 121 15.72 -31.89 -21.50
CA GLY A 121 16.65 -31.39 -22.51
C GLY A 121 16.12 -31.55 -23.92
N ILE A 122 15.61 -32.75 -24.27
CA ILE A 122 14.98 -33.03 -25.56
C ILE A 122 13.79 -32.09 -25.78
N TYR A 123 12.90 -31.93 -24.79
CA TYR A 123 11.75 -31.04 -24.90
C TYR A 123 12.17 -29.60 -25.21
N LYS A 124 13.18 -29.07 -24.49
CA LYS A 124 13.72 -27.73 -24.74
C LYS A 124 14.32 -27.61 -26.13
N TYR A 125 15.10 -28.59 -26.57
CA TYR A 125 15.68 -28.63 -27.91
C TYR A 125 14.60 -28.59 -29.00
N THR A 126 13.55 -29.42 -28.87
CA THR A 126 12.43 -29.43 -29.83
C THR A 126 11.65 -28.12 -29.85
N ALA A 127 11.51 -27.45 -28.70
CA ALA A 127 10.80 -26.17 -28.64
C ALA A 127 11.54 -25.05 -29.39
N GLU A 128 12.87 -25.13 -29.50
CA GLU A 128 13.70 -24.12 -30.18
C GLU A 128 14.03 -24.48 -31.63
N MET A 129 14.32 -25.76 -31.90
CA MET A 129 14.77 -26.23 -33.21
C MET A 129 13.65 -26.82 -34.07
N GLU A 130 12.42 -26.89 -33.54
CA GLU A 130 11.22 -27.49 -34.17
C GLU A 130 11.44 -28.92 -34.68
N ARG A 131 12.48 -29.61 -34.20
CA ARG A 131 12.87 -30.96 -34.61
C ARG A 131 13.52 -31.73 -33.46
N LEU A 132 13.39 -33.05 -33.49
CA LEU A 132 14.06 -33.92 -32.52
C LEU A 132 15.59 -33.96 -32.77
N PRO A 133 16.41 -34.02 -31.71
CA PRO A 133 17.86 -34.12 -31.83
C PRO A 133 18.24 -35.40 -32.59
N LEU A 134 19.32 -35.37 -33.38
CA LEU A 134 19.80 -36.55 -34.10
C LEU A 134 20.43 -37.55 -33.12
N THR A 135 21.15 -37.02 -32.13
CA THR A 135 21.80 -37.80 -31.07
C THR A 135 21.64 -37.07 -29.73
N LEU A 136 21.77 -37.81 -28.62
CA LEU A 136 21.75 -37.19 -27.28
C LEU A 136 22.88 -36.17 -27.08
N ASN A 137 24.00 -36.33 -27.80
CA ASN A 137 25.12 -35.38 -27.74
C ASN A 137 24.74 -33.98 -28.24
N ASP A 138 23.73 -33.85 -29.10
CA ASP A 138 23.26 -32.56 -29.62
C ASP A 138 22.62 -31.69 -28.52
N LEU A 139 22.27 -32.30 -27.38
CA LEU A 139 21.70 -31.60 -26.23
C LEU A 139 22.76 -30.88 -25.40
N SER A 140 24.03 -31.29 -25.48
CA SER A 140 25.09 -30.73 -24.66
C SER A 140 25.90 -29.66 -25.38
N PRO A 141 26.34 -28.59 -24.69
CA PRO A 141 26.09 -28.25 -23.28
C PRO A 141 24.84 -27.38 -23.08
N GLN A 142 24.13 -27.07 -24.16
CA GLN A 142 23.16 -25.97 -24.19
C GLN A 142 21.82 -26.33 -23.54
N TYR A 143 21.38 -27.58 -23.66
CA TYR A 143 20.08 -28.06 -23.21
C TYR A 143 20.15 -29.00 -22.00
N VAL A 144 21.32 -29.61 -21.76
CA VAL A 144 21.62 -30.46 -20.60
C VAL A 144 23.03 -30.16 -20.06
N ARG A 145 23.26 -30.46 -18.78
CA ARG A 145 24.55 -30.21 -18.12
C ARG A 145 25.61 -31.22 -18.58
N ASN A 146 26.87 -30.78 -18.67
CA ASN A 146 28.02 -31.58 -19.15
C ASN A 146 28.29 -32.87 -18.37
N ASP A 147 27.83 -32.97 -17.13
CA ASP A 147 27.94 -34.18 -16.32
C ASP A 147 27.02 -35.30 -16.81
N LEU A 148 25.93 -34.98 -17.52
CA LEU A 148 25.03 -35.97 -18.12
C LEU A 148 25.58 -36.62 -19.39
N ASP A 149 26.47 -35.95 -20.12
CA ASP A 149 27.08 -36.50 -21.35
C ASP A 149 27.80 -37.82 -21.09
N LYS A 150 28.39 -37.94 -19.90
CA LYS A 150 29.12 -39.13 -19.45
C LYS A 150 28.21 -40.34 -19.34
N VAL A 151 26.91 -40.14 -19.16
CA VAL A 151 25.92 -41.21 -19.01
C VAL A 151 25.06 -41.41 -20.24
N PHE A 152 25.16 -40.61 -21.32
CA PHE A 152 24.36 -40.86 -22.54
C PHE A 152 24.54 -42.26 -23.14
N LYS A 153 25.71 -42.88 -22.93
CA LYS A 153 25.99 -44.25 -23.37
C LYS A 153 25.15 -45.32 -22.65
N THR A 154 24.57 -45.00 -21.50
CA THR A 154 23.66 -45.90 -20.77
C THR A 154 22.20 -45.72 -21.19
N PHE A 155 21.93 -44.88 -22.19
CA PHE A 155 20.60 -44.65 -22.74
C PHE A 155 20.51 -45.08 -24.20
N SER A 156 19.43 -45.79 -24.54
CA SER A 156 19.02 -46.04 -25.92
C SER A 156 18.11 -44.90 -26.35
N TYR A 157 18.48 -44.20 -27.41
CA TYR A 157 17.66 -43.14 -28.00
C TYR A 157 17.33 -43.50 -29.44
N VAL A 158 16.03 -43.63 -29.72
CA VAL A 158 15.52 -43.92 -31.06
C VAL A 158 14.45 -42.91 -31.42
N ARG A 159 14.55 -42.33 -32.62
CA ARG A 159 13.49 -41.48 -33.18
C ARG A 159 12.50 -42.34 -33.92
N LEU A 160 11.22 -42.04 -33.72
CA LEU A 160 10.11 -42.68 -34.39
C LEU A 160 9.61 -41.76 -35.51
N ASP A 161 9.14 -42.33 -36.62
CA ASP A 161 8.75 -41.58 -37.83
C ASP A 161 7.57 -40.63 -37.62
N ASN A 162 6.83 -40.79 -36.52
CA ASN A 162 5.68 -39.96 -36.14
C ASN A 162 6.06 -38.70 -35.33
N GLY A 163 7.34 -38.32 -35.31
CA GLY A 163 7.82 -37.17 -34.53
C GLY A 163 7.88 -37.42 -33.02
N SER A 164 7.82 -38.68 -32.60
CA SER A 164 8.07 -39.09 -31.20
C SER A 164 9.45 -39.74 -31.06
N TYR A 165 9.84 -40.02 -29.82
CA TYR A 165 11.10 -40.68 -29.53
C TYR A 165 10.92 -41.71 -28.42
N GLU A 166 11.79 -42.70 -28.42
CA GLU A 166 11.92 -43.70 -27.37
C GLU A 166 13.25 -43.47 -26.66
N LEU A 167 13.20 -43.41 -25.33
CA LEU A 167 14.36 -43.23 -24.46
C LEU A 167 14.33 -44.31 -23.38
N GLU A 168 15.20 -45.30 -23.51
CA GLU A 168 15.30 -46.42 -22.58
C GLU A 168 16.65 -46.45 -21.86
N ILE A 169 16.67 -47.01 -20.65
CA ILE A 169 17.91 -47.24 -19.92
C ILE A 169 18.46 -48.59 -20.39
N ILE A 170 19.62 -48.57 -21.04
CA ILE A 170 20.39 -49.77 -21.36
C ILE A 170 21.15 -50.14 -20.08
N ALA A 171 20.49 -50.87 -19.19
CA ALA A 171 21.15 -51.33 -17.97
C ALA A 171 22.39 -52.17 -18.34
N PRO A 172 23.55 -51.98 -17.69
CA PRO A 172 24.56 -53.04 -17.68
C PRO A 172 23.98 -54.24 -16.94
N THR A 173 23.95 -55.39 -17.61
CA THR A 173 23.58 -56.69 -17.05
C THR A 173 24.57 -57.09 -15.94
N SER A 174 24.38 -56.59 -14.72
CA SER A 174 25.05 -57.12 -13.53
C SER A 174 24.30 -56.77 -12.24
N LEU A 175 23.11 -57.33 -12.10
CA LEU A 175 22.51 -57.60 -10.79
C LEU A 175 21.98 -59.04 -10.80
N THR A 176 22.90 -59.99 -10.96
CA THR A 176 22.64 -61.37 -10.52
C THR A 176 22.88 -61.40 -9.02
N GLN A 177 21.83 -61.80 -8.32
CA GLN A 177 21.77 -62.02 -6.88
C GLN A 177 22.95 -62.86 -6.38
N GLY A 178 23.83 -62.26 -5.58
CA GLY A 178 24.77 -62.98 -4.71
C GLY A 178 24.13 -63.17 -3.34
N GLY A 179 23.24 -64.14 -3.24
CA GLY A 179 22.59 -64.54 -1.99
C GLY A 179 22.23 -66.00 -2.05
N ALA A 180 23.18 -66.87 -1.71
CA ALA A 180 22.95 -68.23 -1.25
C ALA A 180 24.26 -68.85 -0.74
N ASN A 181 24.30 -69.09 0.57
CA ASN A 181 24.93 -70.21 1.26
C ASN A 181 26.47 -70.28 1.29
N ASP A 182 27.01 -70.01 2.48
CA ASP A 182 28.12 -70.80 3.03
C ASP A 182 27.72 -71.20 4.46
N GLU A 183 27.10 -72.39 4.57
CA GLU A 183 27.17 -73.26 5.75
C GLU A 183 28.39 -74.17 5.55
N GLU A 184 29.43 -74.02 6.37
CA GLU A 184 30.12 -75.11 7.11
C GLU A 184 31.17 -74.53 8.08
#